data_AF-A0A958FSU1-F1
#
_entry.id   AF-A0A958FSU1-F1
#
_cell.length_a   1.000
_cell.length_b   1.000
_cell.length_c   1.000
_cell.angle_alpha   90.00
_cell.angle_beta   90.00
_cell.angle_gamma   90.00
#
_symmetry.space_group_name_H-M   'P 1'
#
loop_
_entity.id
_entity.type
_entity.pdbx_description
1 polymer ?
#
loop_
_entity_poly.entity_id
_entity_poly.type
_entity_poly.pdbx_seq_one_letter_code
_entity_poly.pdbx_strand_id
1 'polypeptide(L)'
;EHQIRNWDKTPLTTNTQPDYSRVGNSEMLDRTIRSHNWLRTDTIFIENTQIDSLSNRPPWIGATIEQGISDGTPETLRMKEGIPRTESIISHVKDLGANYFSLWNWHRISADRIMNYYNQFPDSLDDLARNIGYRVRPSWIWSFEKEEHPGLVMGFVNDGISGVPGVLRITVFNDDGSVNVGGSLDAGYPLPRKVRQAMFILPKGTNWEGLKVKAEIEVKGRRLPVRWACREALNADGSLTLRDGHA
;
A
#
# COMPACT_ATOMS: atom_id res chain seq x y z
N GLU A 1 -15.69 21.66 -3.68
CA GLU A 1 -15.13 22.49 -2.59
C GLU A 1 -15.62 22.12 -1.18
N HIS A 2 -16.92 21.91 -0.95
CA HIS A 2 -17.44 21.57 0.39
C HIS A 2 -16.77 20.34 1.02
N GLN A 3 -16.65 19.23 0.29
CA GLN A 3 -16.02 18.01 0.83
C GLN A 3 -14.55 18.22 1.20
N ILE A 4 -13.75 18.88 0.35
CA ILE A 4 -12.31 19.13 0.60
C ILE A 4 -12.11 19.95 1.89
N ARG A 5 -12.97 20.95 2.14
CA ARG A 5 -12.91 21.78 3.35
C ARG A 5 -13.24 21.02 4.63
N ASN A 6 -14.17 20.06 4.56
CA ASN A 6 -14.60 19.30 5.73
C ASN A 6 -13.79 18.01 5.96
N TRP A 7 -13.13 17.49 4.91
CA TRP A 7 -12.27 16.31 4.95
C TRP A 7 -10.82 16.68 4.66
N ASP A 8 -10.27 17.57 5.46
CA ASP A 8 -8.91 18.08 5.33
C ASP A 8 -7.83 17.11 5.86
N LYS A 9 -8.23 16.12 6.67
CA LYS A 9 -7.37 15.07 7.23
C LYS A 9 -7.57 13.67 6.64
N THR A 10 -8.61 13.48 5.83
CA THR A 10 -8.94 12.20 5.20
C THR A 10 -8.77 12.33 3.69
N PRO A 11 -8.02 11.43 3.02
CA PRO A 11 -7.98 11.41 1.56
C PRO A 11 -9.37 11.12 0.99
N LEU A 12 -9.90 12.03 0.19
CA LEU A 12 -11.06 11.78 -0.65
C LEU A 12 -10.63 10.96 -1.87
N THR A 13 -11.54 10.23 -2.50
CA THR A 13 -11.25 9.49 -3.74
C THR A 13 -11.97 10.11 -4.93
N THR A 14 -11.26 10.28 -6.05
CA THR A 14 -11.83 10.80 -7.31
C THR A 14 -11.91 9.69 -8.35
N ASN A 15 -13.05 9.57 -9.02
CA ASN A 15 -13.22 8.57 -10.09
C ASN A 15 -12.35 8.95 -11.29
N THR A 16 -11.58 8.00 -11.80
CA THR A 16 -10.83 8.15 -13.05
C THR A 16 -11.70 7.98 -14.28
N GLN A 17 -12.97 7.59 -14.11
CA GLN A 17 -13.89 7.43 -15.23
C GLN A 17 -13.91 8.62 -16.17
N PRO A 18 -13.91 8.35 -17.48
CA PRO A 18 -13.81 9.35 -18.51
C PRO A 18 -15.00 10.29 -18.49
N ASP A 19 -14.74 11.49 -18.98
CA ASP A 19 -15.67 12.59 -18.94
C ASP A 19 -16.69 12.53 -20.07
N TYR A 20 -17.64 11.60 -19.97
CA TYR A 20 -18.77 11.51 -20.90
C TYR A 20 -19.52 12.85 -21.03
N SER A 21 -19.50 13.65 -19.96
CA SER A 21 -20.14 14.96 -19.85
C SER A 21 -19.30 16.16 -20.31
N ARG A 22 -18.01 15.98 -20.62
CA ARG A 22 -17.04 17.05 -20.98
C ARG A 22 -16.93 18.20 -19.96
N VAL A 23 -17.01 17.92 -18.67
CA VAL A 23 -16.93 18.89 -17.56
C VAL A 23 -15.56 18.99 -16.83
N GLY A 24 -14.46 18.49 -17.40
CA GLY A 24 -13.09 18.71 -16.92
C GLY A 24 -12.49 17.63 -16.03
N ASN A 25 -12.72 16.34 -16.30
CA ASN A 25 -12.23 15.27 -15.43
C ASN A 25 -10.70 15.28 -15.21
N SER A 26 -9.89 15.61 -16.24
CA SER A 26 -8.44 15.72 -16.09
C SER A 26 -8.00 16.80 -15.10
N GLU A 27 -8.70 17.94 -15.05
CA GLU A 27 -8.41 19.00 -14.08
C GLU A 27 -8.78 18.55 -12.66
N MET A 28 -9.90 17.83 -12.50
CA MET A 28 -10.27 17.27 -11.20
C MET A 28 -9.24 16.25 -10.72
N LEU A 29 -8.74 15.38 -11.60
CA LEU A 29 -7.69 14.41 -11.27
C LEU A 29 -6.36 15.09 -10.87
N ASP A 30 -5.93 16.12 -11.60
CA ASP A 30 -4.73 16.91 -11.25
C ASP A 30 -4.90 17.57 -9.87
N ARG A 31 -6.04 18.23 -9.62
CA ARG A 31 -6.35 18.82 -8.30
C ARG A 31 -6.36 17.77 -7.19
N THR A 32 -6.89 16.58 -7.45
CA THR A 32 -6.90 15.46 -6.51
C THR A 32 -5.49 15.03 -6.12
N ILE A 33 -4.60 14.88 -7.10
CA ILE A 33 -3.19 14.52 -6.86
C ILE A 33 -2.49 15.61 -6.05
N ARG A 34 -2.60 16.87 -6.46
CA ARG A 34 -1.96 18.02 -5.77
C ARG A 34 -2.45 18.22 -4.34
N SER A 35 -3.68 17.81 -4.05
CA SER A 35 -4.29 17.89 -2.72
C SER A 35 -4.11 16.62 -1.87
N HIS A 36 -3.23 15.70 -2.30
CA HIS A 36 -2.93 14.44 -1.61
C HIS A 36 -4.18 13.56 -1.36
N ASN A 37 -5.17 13.71 -2.24
CA ASN A 37 -6.34 12.84 -2.30
C ASN A 37 -6.03 11.65 -3.24
N TRP A 38 -6.86 10.63 -3.18
CA TRP A 38 -6.63 9.34 -3.83
C TRP A 38 -7.47 9.15 -5.08
N LEU A 39 -7.15 8.14 -5.86
CA LEU A 39 -7.88 7.78 -7.07
C LEU A 39 -8.80 6.58 -6.80
N ARG A 40 -9.93 6.54 -7.49
CA ARG A 40 -10.76 5.34 -7.57
C ARG A 40 -11.23 5.07 -8.99
N THR A 41 -11.68 3.85 -9.24
CA THR A 41 -12.43 3.50 -10.45
C THR A 41 -13.42 2.37 -10.18
N ASP A 42 -14.60 2.42 -10.79
CA ASP A 42 -15.64 1.37 -10.80
C ASP A 42 -15.43 0.30 -11.87
N THR A 43 -14.53 0.54 -12.82
CA THR A 43 -14.06 -0.47 -13.77
C THR A 43 -12.82 -0.01 -14.51
N ILE A 44 -11.95 -0.97 -14.83
CA ILE A 44 -10.69 -0.76 -15.56
C ILE A 44 -10.78 -1.14 -17.04
N PHE A 45 -11.99 -1.41 -17.56
CA PHE A 45 -12.20 -1.94 -18.93
C PHE A 45 -13.03 -1.04 -19.84
N ILE A 46 -13.50 0.13 -19.37
CA ILE A 46 -14.29 1.04 -20.21
C ILE A 46 -13.37 1.90 -21.08
N GLU A 47 -12.36 2.55 -20.49
CA GLU A 47 -11.43 3.39 -21.24
C GLU A 47 -9.97 3.23 -20.83
N ASN A 48 -9.08 3.22 -21.81
CA ASN A 48 -7.64 3.04 -21.62
C ASN A 48 -6.97 4.25 -20.94
N THR A 49 -7.54 5.46 -21.04
CA THR A 49 -7.03 6.66 -20.38
C THR A 49 -6.99 6.53 -18.85
N GLN A 50 -7.89 5.72 -18.29
CA GLN A 50 -7.93 5.42 -16.86
C GLN A 50 -6.69 4.63 -16.41
N ILE A 51 -6.16 3.77 -17.28
CA ILE A 51 -4.98 2.93 -17.01
C ILE A 51 -3.78 3.83 -16.77
N ASP A 52 -3.58 4.85 -17.61
CA ASP A 52 -2.46 5.79 -17.46
C ASP A 52 -2.55 6.55 -16.14
N SER A 53 -3.73 7.12 -15.84
CA SER A 53 -3.96 7.87 -14.59
C SER A 53 -3.78 7.00 -13.34
N LEU A 54 -4.14 5.72 -13.40
CA LEU A 54 -3.99 4.79 -12.28
C LEU A 54 -2.56 4.29 -12.16
N SER A 55 -1.98 3.72 -13.22
CA SER A 55 -0.69 3.06 -13.22
C SER A 55 0.47 4.04 -13.00
N ASN A 56 0.39 5.23 -13.62
CA ASN A 56 1.45 6.25 -13.57
C ASN A 56 1.19 7.35 -12.53
N ARG A 57 0.23 7.16 -11.61
CA ARG A 57 0.00 8.08 -10.50
C ARG A 57 1.27 8.21 -9.65
N PRO A 58 1.48 9.35 -8.96
CA PRO A 58 2.56 9.43 -8.00
C PRO A 58 2.44 8.36 -6.91
N PRO A 59 3.55 7.74 -6.47
CA PRO A 59 3.50 6.52 -5.64
C PRO A 59 2.93 6.74 -4.24
N TRP A 60 2.82 7.99 -3.79
CA TRP A 60 2.18 8.37 -2.53
C TRP A 60 0.65 8.51 -2.62
N ILE A 61 0.07 8.30 -3.81
CA ILE A 61 -1.37 8.37 -4.05
C ILE A 61 -1.96 6.96 -4.02
N GLY A 62 -2.95 6.74 -3.15
CA GLY A 62 -3.68 5.49 -3.10
C GLY A 62 -4.59 5.30 -4.32
N ALA A 63 -4.81 4.06 -4.73
CA ALA A 63 -5.81 3.68 -5.74
C ALA A 63 -6.78 2.62 -5.21
N THR A 64 -8.07 2.94 -5.29
CA THR A 64 -9.16 2.00 -5.01
C THR A 64 -9.75 1.51 -6.32
N ILE A 65 -9.62 0.23 -6.61
CA ILE A 65 -10.19 -0.37 -7.81
C ILE A 65 -11.45 -1.14 -7.42
N GLU A 66 -12.48 -1.00 -8.21
CA GLU A 66 -13.71 -1.75 -8.12
C GLU A 66 -13.92 -2.43 -9.48
N GLN A 67 -14.23 -3.73 -9.45
CA GLN A 67 -14.54 -4.50 -10.65
C GLN A 67 -15.31 -5.75 -10.25
N GLY A 68 -16.46 -5.96 -10.89
CA GLY A 68 -17.26 -7.16 -10.66
C GLY A 68 -16.52 -8.43 -11.08
N ILE A 69 -16.56 -9.46 -10.24
CA ILE A 69 -16.02 -10.80 -10.49
C ILE A 69 -17.17 -11.81 -10.75
N SER A 70 -16.82 -12.94 -11.37
CA SER A 70 -17.73 -14.09 -11.53
C SER A 70 -18.24 -14.59 -10.18
N ASP A 71 -19.46 -15.13 -10.14
CA ASP A 71 -20.02 -15.86 -9.00
C ASP A 71 -19.73 -17.36 -9.06
N GLY A 72 -18.87 -17.81 -9.98
CA GLY A 72 -18.50 -19.20 -10.18
C GLY A 72 -19.51 -20.04 -10.97
N THR A 73 -20.57 -19.43 -11.52
CA THR A 73 -21.52 -20.12 -12.41
C THR A 73 -20.99 -20.15 -13.86
N PRO A 74 -21.32 -21.18 -14.67
CA PRO A 74 -20.86 -21.28 -16.06
C PRO A 74 -21.11 -20.02 -16.89
N GLU A 75 -22.23 -19.32 -16.66
CA GLU A 75 -22.63 -18.13 -17.39
C GLU A 75 -21.74 -16.92 -17.09
N THR A 76 -21.20 -16.82 -15.86
CA THR A 76 -20.40 -15.67 -15.42
C THR A 76 -18.90 -15.89 -15.53
N LEU A 77 -18.44 -17.15 -15.55
CA LEU A 77 -17.02 -17.50 -15.64
C LEU A 77 -16.35 -16.95 -16.90
N ARG A 78 -17.07 -16.96 -18.04
CA ARG A 78 -16.60 -16.49 -19.35
C ARG A 78 -15.20 -17.04 -19.66
N MET A 79 -15.08 -18.37 -19.59
CA MET A 79 -13.82 -19.08 -19.75
C MET A 79 -13.16 -18.79 -21.09
N LYS A 80 -11.85 -18.55 -21.08
CA LYS A 80 -11.00 -18.50 -22.28
C LYS A 80 -9.80 -19.40 -22.04
N GLU A 81 -9.59 -20.39 -22.91
CA GLU A 81 -8.46 -21.33 -22.80
C GLU A 81 -8.38 -22.03 -21.43
N GLY A 82 -9.55 -22.34 -20.83
CA GLY A 82 -9.62 -22.96 -19.50
C GLY A 82 -9.41 -22.01 -18.32
N ILE A 83 -9.24 -20.70 -18.56
CA ILE A 83 -9.01 -19.69 -17.54
C ILE A 83 -10.27 -18.82 -17.38
N PRO A 84 -10.82 -18.67 -16.15
CA PRO A 84 -11.92 -17.74 -15.89
C PRO A 84 -11.51 -16.29 -16.17
N ARG A 85 -12.44 -15.47 -16.68
CA ARG A 85 -12.19 -14.04 -16.93
C ARG A 85 -11.74 -13.29 -15.66
N THR A 86 -12.22 -13.71 -14.50
CA THR A 86 -11.84 -13.12 -13.20
C THR A 86 -10.32 -13.19 -12.95
N GLU A 87 -9.62 -14.22 -13.44
CA GLU A 87 -8.16 -14.33 -13.29
C GLU A 87 -7.43 -13.20 -14.03
N SER A 88 -7.89 -12.85 -15.24
CA SER A 88 -7.38 -11.70 -15.98
C SER A 88 -7.73 -10.38 -15.27
N ILE A 89 -8.92 -10.27 -14.69
CA ILE A 89 -9.33 -9.10 -13.89
C ILE A 89 -8.36 -8.88 -12.73
N ILE A 90 -8.07 -9.92 -11.95
CA ILE A 90 -7.15 -9.85 -10.80
C ILE A 90 -5.75 -9.45 -11.27
N SER A 91 -5.28 -10.00 -12.40
CA SER A 91 -4.00 -9.63 -12.99
C SER A 91 -3.93 -8.13 -13.31
N HIS A 92 -4.96 -7.58 -13.96
CA HIS A 92 -5.01 -6.15 -14.27
C HIS A 92 -5.11 -5.26 -13.03
N VAL A 93 -5.84 -5.69 -11.99
CA VAL A 93 -5.86 -4.98 -10.69
C VAL A 93 -4.45 -4.90 -10.09
N LYS A 94 -3.65 -5.98 -10.23
CA LYS A 94 -2.25 -6.02 -9.79
C LYS A 94 -1.35 -5.11 -10.63
N ASP A 95 -1.50 -5.13 -11.95
CA ASP A 95 -0.72 -4.29 -12.87
C ASP A 95 -0.92 -2.79 -12.61
N LEU A 96 -2.11 -2.40 -12.15
CA LEU A 96 -2.44 -1.02 -11.77
C LEU A 96 -1.99 -0.66 -10.34
N GLY A 97 -1.44 -1.62 -9.59
CA GLY A 97 -0.92 -1.44 -8.25
C GLY A 97 -1.98 -0.99 -7.26
N ALA A 98 -3.14 -1.66 -7.20
CA ALA A 98 -4.24 -1.27 -6.32
C ALA A 98 -3.84 -1.27 -4.82
N ASN A 99 -4.33 -0.27 -4.09
CA ASN A 99 -4.30 -0.23 -2.62
C ASN A 99 -5.49 -0.95 -2.01
N TYR A 100 -6.60 -1.01 -2.74
CA TYR A 100 -7.82 -1.69 -2.34
C TYR A 100 -8.54 -2.21 -3.58
N PHE A 101 -9.14 -3.40 -3.46
CA PHE A 101 -9.97 -4.00 -4.49
C PHE A 101 -11.36 -4.33 -3.93
N SER A 102 -12.39 -3.71 -4.48
CA SER A 102 -13.79 -3.99 -4.13
C SER A 102 -14.27 -5.21 -4.91
N LEU A 103 -14.60 -6.28 -4.18
CA LEU A 103 -15.15 -7.52 -4.73
C LEU A 103 -16.68 -7.48 -4.69
N TRP A 104 -17.30 -7.73 -5.84
CA TRP A 104 -18.75 -7.85 -5.95
C TRP A 104 -19.14 -8.67 -7.19
N ASN A 105 -20.38 -9.13 -7.25
CA ASN A 105 -20.93 -9.83 -8.42
C ASN A 105 -21.98 -8.95 -9.11
N TRP A 106 -21.88 -8.83 -10.43
CA TRP A 106 -22.76 -7.96 -11.21
C TRP A 106 -24.24 -8.28 -11.01
N HIS A 107 -25.01 -7.30 -10.51
CA HIS A 107 -26.45 -7.38 -10.15
C HIS A 107 -26.86 -8.51 -9.18
N ARG A 108 -25.91 -9.19 -8.54
CA ARG A 108 -26.20 -10.33 -7.63
C ARG A 108 -25.26 -10.31 -6.43
N ILE A 109 -25.13 -9.17 -5.76
CA ILE A 109 -24.14 -8.99 -4.69
C ILE A 109 -24.53 -9.85 -3.47
N SER A 110 -23.72 -10.87 -3.16
CA SER A 110 -23.84 -11.69 -1.95
C SER A 110 -22.50 -12.30 -1.59
N ALA A 111 -22.21 -12.43 -0.28
CA ALA A 111 -21.01 -13.09 0.20
C ALA A 111 -20.91 -14.54 -0.31
N ASP A 112 -22.02 -15.30 -0.29
CA ASP A 112 -22.05 -16.70 -0.74
C ASP A 112 -21.61 -16.86 -2.20
N ARG A 113 -21.86 -15.85 -3.04
CA ARG A 113 -21.50 -15.87 -4.45
C ARG A 113 -20.03 -15.57 -4.69
N ILE A 114 -19.46 -14.65 -3.91
CA ILE A 114 -18.01 -14.43 -3.88
C ILE A 114 -17.32 -15.71 -3.40
N MET A 115 -17.85 -16.32 -2.33
CA MET A 115 -17.31 -17.58 -1.78
C MET A 115 -17.43 -18.74 -2.77
N ASN A 116 -18.51 -18.84 -3.53
CA ASN A 116 -18.66 -19.88 -4.55
C ASN A 116 -17.59 -19.78 -5.64
N TYR A 117 -17.21 -18.58 -6.07
CA TYR A 117 -16.06 -18.41 -6.97
C TYR A 117 -14.75 -18.80 -6.28
N TYR A 118 -14.50 -18.26 -5.08
CA TYR A 118 -13.26 -18.51 -4.32
C TYR A 118 -13.02 -20.01 -4.06
N ASN A 119 -14.06 -20.77 -3.71
CA ASN A 119 -13.95 -22.21 -3.45
C ASN A 119 -13.52 -23.01 -4.69
N GLN A 120 -13.78 -22.50 -5.90
CA GLN A 120 -13.40 -23.14 -7.16
C GLN A 120 -12.04 -22.65 -7.68
N PHE A 121 -11.73 -21.37 -7.47
CA PHE A 121 -10.54 -20.69 -8.00
C PHE A 121 -9.89 -19.79 -6.93
N PRO A 122 -9.25 -20.36 -5.90
CA PRO A 122 -8.74 -19.57 -4.79
C PRO A 122 -7.45 -18.80 -5.16
N ASP A 123 -6.57 -19.41 -5.93
CA ASP A 123 -5.15 -19.05 -6.03
C ASP A 123 -4.87 -17.56 -6.29
N SER A 124 -5.50 -16.94 -7.28
CA SER A 124 -5.25 -15.54 -7.61
C SER A 124 -5.83 -14.56 -6.57
N LEU A 125 -6.96 -14.89 -5.96
CA LEU A 125 -7.51 -14.09 -4.86
C LEU A 125 -6.63 -14.19 -3.62
N ASP A 126 -6.12 -15.39 -3.37
CA ASP A 126 -5.20 -15.70 -2.29
C ASP A 126 -3.86 -14.97 -2.45
N ASP A 127 -3.30 -14.99 -3.66
CA ASP A 127 -2.10 -14.22 -4.00
C ASP A 127 -2.35 -12.72 -3.85
N LEU A 128 -3.44 -12.20 -4.42
CA LEU A 128 -3.81 -10.79 -4.29
C LEU A 128 -3.98 -10.38 -2.83
N ALA A 129 -4.69 -11.17 -2.02
CA ALA A 129 -4.87 -10.87 -0.59
C ALA A 129 -3.54 -10.79 0.17
N ARG A 130 -2.53 -11.56 -0.25
CA ARG A 130 -1.19 -11.53 0.34
C ARG A 130 -0.35 -10.33 -0.11
N ASN A 131 -0.63 -9.71 -1.25
CA ASN A 131 0.23 -8.66 -1.83
C ASN A 131 -0.46 -7.33 -2.18
N ILE A 132 -1.79 -7.21 -2.02
CA ILE A 132 -2.52 -5.98 -2.32
C ILE A 132 -2.05 -4.81 -1.44
N GLY A 133 -1.98 -3.63 -2.04
CA GLY A 133 -1.49 -2.42 -1.39
C GLY A 133 -0.01 -2.43 -1.09
N TYR A 134 0.38 -1.74 -0.02
CA TYR A 134 1.76 -1.68 0.45
C TYR A 134 1.97 -2.71 1.55
N ARG A 135 3.17 -3.32 1.58
CA ARG A 135 3.56 -4.29 2.60
C ARG A 135 5.02 -4.10 2.95
N VAL A 136 5.29 -3.19 3.88
CA VAL A 136 6.65 -2.79 4.21
C VAL A 136 7.23 -3.65 5.31
N ARG A 137 8.49 -4.04 5.16
CA ARG A 137 9.31 -4.63 6.22
C ARG A 137 10.75 -4.13 6.12
N PRO A 138 11.49 -4.04 7.24
CA PRO A 138 12.94 -4.04 7.17
C PRO A 138 13.41 -5.37 6.56
N SER A 139 14.50 -5.37 5.81
CA SER A 139 15.09 -6.56 5.19
C SER A 139 16.60 -6.64 5.35
N TRP A 140 17.24 -5.55 5.80
CA TRP A 140 18.66 -5.54 6.16
C TRP A 140 18.88 -4.53 7.25
N ILE A 141 19.79 -4.85 8.15
CA ILE A 141 20.30 -3.95 9.18
C ILE A 141 21.83 -4.03 9.10
N TRP A 142 22.47 -2.88 8.98
CA TRP A 142 23.91 -2.73 9.13
C TRP A 142 24.17 -1.77 10.28
N SER A 143 25.11 -2.12 11.16
CA SER A 143 25.61 -1.22 12.19
C SER A 143 26.94 -0.61 11.74
N PHE A 144 27.21 0.60 12.23
CA PHE A 144 28.49 1.28 12.04
C PHE A 144 28.77 2.19 13.23
N GLU A 145 29.98 2.74 13.29
CA GLU A 145 30.36 3.76 14.25
C GLU A 145 30.95 4.97 13.52
N LYS A 146 30.55 6.17 13.91
CA LYS A 146 31.09 7.44 13.41
C LYS A 146 31.28 8.40 14.57
N GLU A 147 32.52 8.85 14.82
CA GLU A 147 32.83 9.83 15.87
C GLU A 147 32.26 9.43 17.25
N GLU A 148 32.44 8.16 17.63
CA GLU A 148 31.90 7.52 18.86
C GLU A 148 30.37 7.39 18.92
N HIS A 149 29.67 7.78 17.85
CA HIS A 149 28.24 7.53 17.71
C HIS A 149 28.01 6.21 16.97
N PRO A 150 27.34 5.22 17.61
CA PRO A 150 26.83 4.08 16.89
C PRO A 150 25.73 4.52 15.91
N GLY A 151 25.60 3.82 14.80
CA GLY A 151 24.60 4.11 13.79
C GLY A 151 24.05 2.84 13.16
N LEU A 152 22.85 2.96 12.60
CA LEU A 152 22.16 1.91 11.87
C LEU A 152 21.85 2.39 10.46
N VAL A 153 22.10 1.55 9.48
CA VAL A 153 21.47 1.64 8.15
C VAL A 153 20.46 0.50 8.05
N MET A 154 19.20 0.83 7.76
CA MET A 154 18.17 -0.17 7.52
C MET A 154 17.70 -0.10 6.07
N GLY A 155 17.66 -1.25 5.41
CA GLY A 155 17.03 -1.41 4.11
C GLY A 155 15.57 -1.83 4.25
N PHE A 156 14.65 -0.99 3.80
CA PHE A 156 13.21 -1.29 3.77
C PHE A 156 12.79 -1.75 2.38
N VAL A 157 11.95 -2.78 2.34
CA VAL A 157 11.38 -3.34 1.12
C VAL A 157 9.86 -3.30 1.19
N ASN A 158 9.23 -3.30 0.03
CA ASN A 158 7.79 -3.38 -0.13
C ASN A 158 7.44 -4.65 -0.91
N ASP A 159 6.87 -5.63 -0.20
CA ASP A 159 6.41 -6.90 -0.76
C ASP A 159 4.99 -6.77 -1.37
N GLY A 160 4.40 -5.57 -1.32
CA GLY A 160 3.11 -5.26 -1.91
C GLY A 160 3.20 -4.83 -3.38
N ILE A 161 2.04 -4.63 -4.00
CA ILE A 161 1.91 -4.20 -5.40
C ILE A 161 1.82 -2.68 -5.58
N SER A 162 1.64 -1.91 -4.51
CA SER A 162 1.52 -0.45 -4.56
C SER A 162 2.61 0.25 -3.76
N GLY A 163 2.96 1.49 -4.14
CA GLY A 163 3.70 2.40 -3.26
C GLY A 163 2.97 2.65 -1.93
N VAL A 164 3.70 3.20 -0.96
CA VAL A 164 3.14 3.59 0.34
C VAL A 164 2.27 4.84 0.16
N PRO A 165 0.95 4.83 0.47
CA PRO A 165 0.04 5.94 0.18
C PRO A 165 0.21 7.11 1.17
N GLY A 166 1.34 7.82 1.05
CA GLY A 166 1.76 8.92 1.90
C GLY A 166 3.27 8.93 2.10
N VAL A 167 3.72 9.40 3.25
CA VAL A 167 5.13 9.41 3.66
C VAL A 167 5.34 8.39 4.77
N LEU A 168 6.29 7.46 4.59
CA LEU A 168 6.63 6.50 5.63
C LEU A 168 7.59 7.14 6.64
N ARG A 169 7.17 7.25 7.90
CA ARG A 169 8.00 7.67 9.02
C ARG A 169 8.48 6.45 9.80
N ILE A 170 9.76 6.46 10.16
CA ILE A 170 10.40 5.39 10.92
C ILE A 170 10.97 5.96 12.21
N THR A 171 10.73 5.27 13.31
CA THR A 171 11.30 5.63 14.61
C THR A 171 11.98 4.41 15.22
N VAL A 172 13.23 4.58 15.62
CA VAL A 172 14.01 3.65 16.44
C VAL A 172 14.03 4.17 17.87
N PHE A 173 13.64 3.34 18.81
CA PHE A 173 13.47 3.74 20.21
C PHE A 173 13.71 2.60 21.20
N ASN A 174 13.83 2.95 22.47
CA ASN A 174 13.75 2.03 23.60
C ASN A 174 12.66 2.46 24.60
N ASP A 175 12.34 1.58 25.54
CA ASP A 175 11.21 1.78 26.46
C ASP A 175 11.46 2.87 27.51
N ASP A 176 12.72 3.12 27.86
CA ASP A 176 13.10 4.18 28.81
C ASP A 176 13.20 5.58 28.16
N GLY A 177 13.11 5.66 26.83
CA GLY A 177 13.14 6.91 26.06
C GLY A 177 14.53 7.53 25.87
N SER A 178 15.60 6.89 26.35
CA SER A 178 16.97 7.36 26.13
C SER A 178 17.39 7.29 24.65
N VAL A 179 16.73 6.44 23.86
CA VAL A 179 16.81 6.41 22.40
C VAL A 179 15.43 6.72 21.82
N ASN A 180 15.36 7.76 20.99
CA ASN A 180 14.20 8.09 20.19
C ASN A 180 14.64 8.89 18.97
N VAL A 181 15.09 8.17 17.94
CA VAL A 181 15.59 8.77 16.70
C VAL A 181 14.73 8.31 15.54
N GLY A 182 14.52 9.18 14.56
CA GLY A 182 13.63 8.85 13.46
C GLY A 182 13.69 9.84 12.32
N GLY A 183 12.99 9.49 11.26
CA GLY A 183 12.96 10.26 10.02
C GLY A 183 11.84 9.81 9.11
N SER A 184 11.88 10.29 7.89
CA SER A 184 10.91 9.97 6.85
C SER A 184 11.63 9.49 5.60
N LEU A 185 11.07 8.49 4.94
CA LEU A 185 11.46 8.15 3.57
C LEU A 185 10.79 9.13 2.59
N ASP A 186 11.23 9.12 1.34
CA ASP A 186 10.54 9.82 0.27
C ASP A 186 9.08 9.36 0.15
N ALA A 187 8.18 10.25 -0.23
CA ALA A 187 6.76 9.94 -0.38
C ALA A 187 6.57 8.78 -1.39
N GLY A 188 5.76 7.79 -1.02
CA GLY A 188 5.54 6.60 -1.86
C GLY A 188 6.52 5.45 -1.63
N TYR A 189 7.65 5.67 -0.94
CA TYR A 189 8.70 4.68 -0.77
C TYR A 189 8.52 3.82 0.51
N PRO A 190 9.03 2.57 0.51
CA PRO A 190 9.70 1.90 -0.61
C PRO A 190 8.74 1.52 -1.73
N LEU A 191 9.21 1.68 -2.98
CA LEU A 191 8.48 1.18 -4.15
C LEU A 191 8.48 -0.36 -4.16
N PRO A 192 7.44 -1.00 -4.70
CA PRO A 192 7.42 -2.45 -4.92
C PRO A 192 8.72 -2.96 -5.57
N ARG A 193 9.28 -4.05 -5.03
CA ARG A 193 10.51 -4.70 -5.54
C ARG A 193 11.77 -3.82 -5.55
N LYS A 194 11.77 -2.72 -4.79
CA LYS A 194 12.94 -1.85 -4.59
C LYS A 194 13.29 -1.78 -3.11
N VAL A 195 14.55 -1.50 -2.84
CA VAL A 195 15.05 -1.27 -1.48
C VAL A 195 15.18 0.24 -1.27
N ARG A 196 14.65 0.75 -0.16
CA ARG A 196 14.91 2.12 0.29
C ARG A 196 15.67 2.08 1.61
N GLN A 197 16.83 2.70 1.66
CA GLN A 197 17.65 2.75 2.86
C GLN A 197 17.37 4.00 3.68
N ALA A 198 17.45 3.87 5.00
CA ALA A 198 17.51 5.00 5.92
C ALA A 198 18.64 4.80 6.93
N MET A 199 19.26 5.90 7.32
CA MET A 199 20.34 5.93 8.31
C MET A 199 19.86 6.59 9.59
N PHE A 200 20.21 6.00 10.73
CA PHE A 200 19.89 6.46 12.07
C PHE A 200 21.19 6.59 12.85
N ILE A 201 21.49 7.80 13.34
CA ILE A 201 22.59 8.01 14.28
C ILE A 201 22.03 7.87 15.68
N LEU A 202 22.65 7.01 16.50
CA LEU A 202 22.23 6.72 17.86
C LEU A 202 23.03 7.56 18.88
N PRO A 203 22.51 7.73 20.10
CA PRO A 203 23.28 8.31 21.21
C PRO A 203 24.57 7.52 21.49
N LYS A 204 25.62 8.19 21.97
CA LYS A 204 26.89 7.54 22.32
C LYS A 204 26.69 6.43 23.34
N GLY A 205 27.43 5.32 23.19
CA GLY A 205 27.35 4.16 24.08
C GLY A 205 26.08 3.32 23.95
N THR A 206 25.21 3.62 22.98
CA THR A 206 23.99 2.82 22.74
C THR A 206 24.33 1.46 22.14
N ASN A 207 23.88 0.38 22.77
CA ASN A 207 23.76 -0.91 22.09
C ASN A 207 22.47 -0.92 21.26
N TRP A 208 22.58 -1.21 19.97
CA TRP A 208 21.44 -1.19 19.07
C TRP A 208 20.58 -2.45 19.15
N GLU A 209 21.16 -3.58 19.57
CA GLU A 209 20.41 -4.81 19.77
C GLU A 209 19.44 -4.65 20.94
N GLY A 210 18.19 -5.09 20.73
CA GLY A 210 17.10 -4.91 21.69
C GLY A 210 16.34 -3.58 21.54
N LEU A 211 16.83 -2.63 20.74
CA LEU A 211 16.03 -1.46 20.36
C LEU A 211 14.79 -1.90 19.57
N LYS A 212 13.78 -1.03 19.53
CA LYS A 212 12.52 -1.25 18.81
C LYS A 212 12.43 -0.30 17.63
N VAL A 213 11.82 -0.77 16.54
CA VAL A 213 11.49 0.04 15.37
C VAL A 213 10.00 0.01 15.10
N LYS A 214 9.41 1.18 14.89
CA LYS A 214 8.01 1.34 14.47
C LYS A 214 7.92 2.21 13.22
N ALA A 215 6.83 2.06 12.49
CA ALA A 215 6.53 2.86 11.33
C ALA A 215 5.13 3.45 11.38
N GLU A 216 5.00 4.63 10.78
CA GLU A 216 3.72 5.32 10.61
C GLU A 216 3.64 5.87 9.19
N ILE A 217 2.45 5.86 8.58
CA ILE A 217 2.19 6.62 7.35
C ILE A 217 1.68 7.99 7.75
N GLU A 218 2.34 9.02 7.25
CA GLU A 218 1.83 10.38 7.28
C GLU A 218 1.08 10.71 5.99
N VAL A 219 -0.20 11.04 6.12
CA VAL A 219 -1.07 11.46 5.03
C VAL A 219 -1.98 12.60 5.51
N LYS A 220 -1.99 13.72 4.77
CA LYS A 220 -2.75 14.93 5.12
C LYS A 220 -2.58 15.37 6.60
N GLY A 221 -1.35 15.25 7.12
CA GLY A 221 -0.98 15.60 8.50
C GLY A 221 -1.50 14.63 9.57
N ARG A 222 -2.03 13.46 9.20
CA ARG A 222 -2.38 12.38 10.12
C ARG A 222 -1.34 11.27 10.05
N ARG A 223 -0.97 10.73 11.21
CA ARG A 223 -0.12 9.54 11.32
C ARG A 223 -0.97 8.32 11.61
N LEU A 224 -0.77 7.27 10.84
CA LEU A 224 -1.46 6.00 10.97
C LEU A 224 -0.40 4.90 11.17
N PRO A 225 -0.58 4.00 12.16
CA PRO A 225 0.41 2.96 12.42
C PRO A 225 0.54 2.01 11.23
N VAL A 226 1.77 1.63 10.92
CA VAL A 226 2.08 0.60 9.94
C VAL A 226 2.31 -0.71 10.65
N ARG A 227 1.64 -1.76 10.16
CA ARG A 227 1.97 -3.13 10.54
C ARG A 227 3.09 -3.63 9.64
N TRP A 228 4.18 -4.08 10.25
CA TRP A 228 5.28 -4.71 9.52
C TRP A 228 4.84 -5.99 8.82
N ALA A 229 5.37 -6.20 7.62
CA ALA A 229 5.14 -7.41 6.81
C ALA A 229 6.17 -8.53 7.08
N CYS A 230 6.95 -8.42 8.14
CA CYS A 230 7.96 -9.40 8.54
C CYS A 230 7.33 -10.66 9.16
N ARG A 231 8.13 -11.73 9.27
CA ARG A 231 7.66 -13.01 9.85
C ARG A 231 7.76 -13.03 11.38
N GLU A 232 8.63 -12.18 11.91
CA GLU A 232 8.90 -12.03 13.32
C GLU A 232 7.67 -11.56 14.09
N ALA A 233 7.56 -12.04 15.32
CA ALA A 233 6.53 -11.57 16.23
C ALA A 233 6.74 -10.08 16.55
N LEU A 234 5.66 -9.31 16.42
CA LEU A 234 5.64 -7.90 16.79
C LEU A 234 5.34 -7.73 18.28
N ASN A 235 5.84 -6.64 18.84
CA ASN A 235 5.44 -6.18 20.17
C ASN A 235 3.95 -5.77 20.16
N ALA A 236 3.35 -5.63 21.35
CA ALA A 236 1.93 -5.28 21.49
C ALA A 236 1.57 -3.92 20.85
N ASP A 237 2.53 -3.01 20.73
CA ASP A 237 2.39 -1.71 20.08
C ASP A 237 2.65 -1.73 18.56
N GLY A 238 2.91 -2.91 17.99
CA GLY A 238 3.21 -3.11 16.58
C GLY A 238 4.67 -2.85 16.19
N SER A 239 5.54 -2.50 17.14
CA SER A 239 6.98 -2.36 16.87
C SER A 239 7.67 -3.71 16.67
N LEU A 240 8.81 -3.69 15.98
CA LEU A 240 9.70 -4.83 15.80
C LEU A 240 10.95 -4.63 16.65
N THR A 241 11.37 -5.66 17.39
CA THR A 241 12.63 -5.64 18.16
C THR A 241 13.81 -5.99 17.25
N LEU A 242 14.83 -5.14 17.24
CA LEU A 242 16.05 -5.30 16.44
C LEU A 242 17.01 -6.29 17.11
N ARG A 243 17.61 -7.20 16.34
CA ARG A 243 18.69 -8.11 16.79
C ARG A 243 19.63 -8.42 15.60
N ASP A 244 20.75 -9.06 15.88
CA ASP A 244 21.66 -9.53 14.83
C ASP A 244 21.00 -10.64 13.98
N GLY A 245 21.24 -10.60 12.66
CA GLY A 245 20.65 -11.53 11.69
C GLY A 245 19.18 -11.28 11.30
N HIS A 246 18.54 -10.18 11.73
CA HIS A 246 17.17 -9.86 11.31
C HIS A 246 17.06 -9.28 9.90
N ALA A 247 16.14 -9.86 9.11
CA ALA A 247 15.66 -9.47 7.79
C ALA A 247 14.27 -10.05 7.50
#